data_AF-A0A2G6QNN9-F1
#
_entry.id   AF-A0A2G6QNN9-F1
#
_cell.length_a   1.000
_cell.length_b   1.000
_cell.length_c   1.000
_cell.angle_alpha   90.00
_cell.angle_beta   90.00
_cell.angle_gamma   90.00
#
_symmetry.space_group_name_H-M   'P 1'
#
loop_
_entity.id
_entity.type
_entity.pdbx_description
1 polymer ?
#
loop_
_entity_poly.entity_id
_entity_poly.type
_entity_poly.pdbx_seq_one_letter_code
_entity_poly.pdbx_strand_id
1 'polypeptide(L)'
;MNKLTFFILIFSLLIFASCETVQEKDEEVADKTTATEEQDNGKTTKNPDKTTKPKEEIVATFGNVTITKQDYIDTKSEISEVVDNLNEITKNNDYDRWLQYLSDDYIEYYSNKSVLAKVSKSLPVKNIHLNSLQDYFKFVFVPSRKNIRVDDIKFLSPSAVNVIMRNKKGSLLVYILEKQAGRWKLVPKK
;
A
#
# COMPACT_ATOMS: atom_id res chain seq x y z
N MET A 1 29.24 -4.95 55.35
CA MET A 1 28.01 -5.28 56.11
C MET A 1 26.82 -4.76 55.31
N ASN A 2 25.67 -5.41 55.19
CA ASN A 2 25.25 -6.80 55.43
C ASN A 2 24.12 -7.07 54.41
N LYS A 3 24.18 -8.15 53.61
CA LYS A 3 23.42 -9.43 53.78
C LYS A 3 21.89 -9.29 53.66
N LEU A 4 21.09 -10.26 53.16
CA LEU A 4 21.28 -11.53 52.41
C LEU A 4 19.86 -12.18 52.31
N THR A 5 19.67 -13.23 51.49
CA THR A 5 18.59 -14.28 51.59
C THR A 5 17.12 -13.86 51.34
N PHE A 6 16.20 -14.70 50.83
CA PHE A 6 16.29 -15.87 49.90
C PHE A 6 14.87 -16.29 49.42
N PHE A 7 14.77 -17.49 48.83
CA PHE A 7 13.57 -18.28 48.46
C PHE A 7 12.79 -17.87 47.19
N ILE A 8 12.69 -18.66 46.10
CA ILE A 8 12.78 -20.13 45.80
C ILE A 8 11.52 -20.91 46.28
N LEU A 9 10.92 -21.89 45.59
CA LEU A 9 10.78 -22.32 44.16
C LEU A 9 9.77 -23.52 44.16
N ILE A 10 9.47 -24.13 43.00
CA ILE A 10 8.87 -25.47 42.81
C ILE A 10 7.33 -25.62 43.04
N PHE A 11 6.57 -25.74 41.95
CA PHE A 11 5.78 -26.94 41.53
C PHE A 11 5.06 -26.57 40.21
N SER A 12 5.37 -27.04 38.99
CA SER A 12 5.75 -28.36 38.45
C SER A 12 4.56 -29.28 38.11
N LEU A 13 4.46 -29.60 36.82
CA LEU A 13 3.85 -30.81 36.22
C LEU A 13 2.32 -31.04 36.24
N LEU A 14 1.72 -31.05 35.04
CA LEU A 14 0.72 -32.01 34.48
C LEU A 14 0.34 -31.46 33.07
N ILE A 15 0.74 -32.01 31.92
CA ILE A 15 0.60 -33.36 31.31
C ILE A 15 -0.73 -33.55 30.54
N PHE A 16 -0.61 -33.39 29.21
CA PHE A 16 -1.35 -33.97 28.07
C PHE A 16 -2.84 -34.39 28.19
N ALA A 17 -3.67 -33.74 27.38
CA ALA A 17 -4.73 -34.35 26.54
C ALA A 17 -4.78 -33.51 25.23
N SER A 18 -4.35 -34.04 24.09
CA SER A 18 -5.05 -34.94 23.16
C SER A 18 -5.90 -34.18 22.13
N CYS A 19 -5.80 -34.62 20.87
CA CYS A 19 -6.52 -34.07 19.72
C CYS A 19 -7.84 -34.82 19.53
N GLU A 20 -8.92 -34.10 19.28
CA GLU A 20 -10.16 -34.64 18.73
C GLU A 20 -10.31 -34.04 17.32
N THR A 21 -10.38 -34.88 16.29
CA THR A 21 -10.62 -34.44 14.91
C THR A 21 -12.09 -34.64 14.55
N VAL A 22 -12.62 -33.79 13.67
CA VAL A 22 -13.97 -33.96 13.10
C VAL A 22 -13.84 -34.12 11.59
N GLN A 23 -14.29 -35.27 11.09
CA GLN A 23 -14.43 -35.59 9.66
C GLN A 23 -15.92 -35.60 9.27
N GLU A 24 -16.18 -35.78 7.96
CA GLU A 24 -17.49 -36.11 7.35
C GLU A 24 -18.53 -34.95 7.39
N LYS A 25 -19.46 -34.76 6.41
CA LYS A 25 -19.75 -35.36 5.08
C LYS A 25 -20.76 -34.48 4.30
N ASP A 26 -21.08 -34.63 3.00
CA ASP A 26 -20.55 -35.45 1.88
C ASP A 26 -20.84 -34.73 0.52
N GLU A 27 -20.76 -35.44 -0.62
CA GLU A 27 -21.59 -35.38 -1.86
C GLU A 27 -22.09 -33.99 -2.36
N GLU A 28 -21.77 -33.51 -3.57
CA GLU A 28 -22.02 -34.07 -4.92
C GLU A 28 -23.50 -34.18 -5.33
N VAL A 29 -23.95 -33.26 -6.21
CA VAL A 29 -25.03 -33.50 -7.19
C VAL A 29 -24.63 -32.81 -8.50
N ALA A 30 -24.84 -33.48 -9.64
CA ALA A 30 -24.36 -33.06 -10.96
C ALA A 30 -25.44 -32.46 -11.89
N ASP A 31 -24.94 -31.84 -12.97
CA ASP A 31 -25.53 -31.68 -14.32
C ASP A 31 -27.05 -31.44 -14.50
N LYS A 32 -27.38 -30.32 -15.18
CA LYS A 32 -28.12 -30.45 -16.44
C LYS A 32 -27.88 -29.35 -17.48
N THR A 33 -27.84 -29.77 -18.73
CA THR A 33 -27.54 -29.01 -19.96
C THR A 33 -28.82 -28.61 -20.74
N THR A 34 -28.69 -27.76 -21.79
CA THR A 34 -29.65 -27.36 -22.88
C THR A 34 -30.21 -25.93 -22.70
N ALA A 35 -29.92 -24.88 -23.51
CA ALA A 35 -29.93 -24.65 -24.98
C ALA A 35 -31.34 -24.31 -25.55
N THR A 36 -31.61 -23.43 -26.54
CA THR A 36 -30.88 -22.34 -27.27
C THR A 36 -31.97 -21.47 -28.01
N GLU A 37 -31.57 -20.49 -28.85
CA GLU A 37 -32.36 -19.75 -29.88
C GLU A 37 -33.06 -18.44 -29.44
N GLU A 38 -33.19 -17.36 -30.24
CA GLU A 38 -32.50 -16.73 -31.42
C GLU A 38 -33.30 -15.42 -31.74
N GLN A 39 -32.89 -14.39 -32.51
CA GLN A 39 -31.63 -14.09 -33.21
C GLN A 39 -30.78 -13.03 -32.44
N ASP A 40 -30.32 -11.84 -32.90
CA ASP A 40 -30.59 -10.98 -34.08
C ASP A 40 -29.30 -10.23 -34.56
N ASN A 41 -29.38 -9.59 -35.74
CA ASN A 41 -28.24 -9.43 -36.64
C ASN A 41 -27.76 -7.97 -36.85
N GLY A 42 -26.54 -7.68 -36.39
CA GLY A 42 -25.81 -6.41 -36.61
C GLY A 42 -24.46 -6.57 -37.35
N LYS A 43 -24.38 -7.42 -38.38
CA LYS A 43 -23.12 -7.87 -38.99
C LYS A 43 -22.42 -6.86 -39.91
N THR A 44 -21.25 -6.34 -39.49
CA THR A 44 -20.17 -5.86 -40.39
C THR A 44 -18.80 -6.44 -40.02
N THR A 45 -18.67 -7.70 -40.42
CA THR A 45 -17.52 -8.59 -40.68
C THR A 45 -16.08 -8.04 -40.85
N LYS A 46 -15.11 -8.88 -40.40
CA LYS A 46 -13.66 -9.00 -40.70
C LYS A 46 -12.69 -8.25 -39.73
N ASN A 47 -12.02 -8.89 -38.74
CA ASN A 47 -11.15 -10.11 -38.68
C ASN A 47 -9.68 -9.79 -39.11
N PRO A 48 -8.60 -10.30 -38.47
CA PRO A 48 -8.55 -11.47 -37.58
C PRO A 48 -7.98 -11.27 -36.15
N ASP A 49 -8.04 -12.36 -35.39
CA ASP A 49 -7.17 -12.77 -34.27
C ASP A 49 -6.02 -11.82 -33.92
N LYS A 50 -6.18 -11.14 -32.78
CA LYS A 50 -5.04 -10.83 -31.92
C LYS A 50 -5.23 -11.50 -30.56
N THR A 51 -4.70 -12.71 -30.46
CA THR A 51 -4.24 -13.35 -29.22
C THR A 51 -3.17 -12.44 -28.62
N THR A 52 -3.65 -11.37 -28.00
CA THR A 52 -2.85 -10.29 -27.45
C THR A 52 -2.12 -10.88 -26.27
N LYS A 53 -0.80 -11.08 -26.42
CA LYS A 53 0.04 -11.62 -25.35
C LYS A 53 -0.21 -10.77 -24.10
N PRO A 54 -0.32 -11.35 -22.88
CA PRO A 54 -0.68 -10.59 -21.68
C PRO A 54 0.20 -9.37 -21.38
N LYS A 55 1.37 -9.26 -22.02
CA LYS A 55 2.28 -8.11 -22.00
C LYS A 55 1.76 -6.87 -22.74
N GLU A 56 0.93 -7.02 -23.77
CA GLU A 56 0.42 -5.96 -24.65
C GLU A 56 -0.97 -5.42 -24.24
N GLU A 57 -1.58 -5.97 -23.20
CA GLU A 57 -2.87 -5.53 -22.67
C GLU A 57 -2.76 -4.10 -22.10
N ILE A 58 -3.53 -3.14 -22.64
CA ILE A 58 -3.51 -1.73 -22.20
C ILE A 58 -4.39 -1.58 -20.95
N VAL A 59 -3.84 -1.00 -19.88
CA VAL A 59 -4.52 -0.80 -18.59
C VAL A 59 -4.85 0.67 -18.29
N ALA A 60 -4.20 1.63 -18.95
CA ALA A 60 -4.54 3.06 -18.91
C ALA A 60 -4.03 3.79 -20.15
N THR A 61 -4.61 4.97 -20.45
CA THR A 61 -4.15 5.87 -21.52
C THR A 61 -4.19 7.31 -21.06
N PHE A 62 -3.11 8.06 -21.32
CA PHE A 62 -2.93 9.47 -20.96
C PHE A 62 -2.51 10.25 -22.20
N GLY A 63 -3.48 10.86 -22.89
CA GLY A 63 -3.24 11.52 -24.18
C GLY A 63 -2.78 10.50 -25.22
N ASN A 64 -1.55 10.65 -25.71
CA ASN A 64 -0.90 9.73 -26.65
C ASN A 64 -0.07 8.62 -25.99
N VAL A 65 0.01 8.56 -24.64
CA VAL A 65 0.78 7.54 -23.92
C VAL A 65 -0.14 6.43 -23.40
N THR A 66 0.07 5.21 -23.85
CA THR A 66 -0.60 4.00 -23.34
C THR A 66 0.26 3.31 -22.29
N ILE A 67 -0.34 2.88 -21.18
CA ILE A 67 0.28 2.07 -20.13
C ILE A 67 -0.19 0.63 -20.31
N THR A 68 0.73 -0.31 -20.46
CA THR A 68 0.44 -1.75 -20.57
C THR A 68 0.39 -2.43 -19.20
N LYS A 69 -0.10 -3.67 -19.19
CA LYS A 69 -0.05 -4.58 -18.03
C LYS A 69 1.38 -4.83 -17.55
N GLN A 70 2.37 -4.84 -18.46
CA GLN A 70 3.78 -4.91 -18.05
C GLN A 70 4.21 -3.63 -17.33
N ASP A 71 3.90 -2.46 -17.89
CA ASP A 71 4.27 -1.17 -17.27
C ASP A 71 3.66 -1.04 -15.88
N TYR A 72 2.44 -1.57 -15.65
CA TYR A 72 1.85 -1.70 -14.32
C TYR A 72 2.63 -2.66 -13.41
N ILE A 73 3.03 -3.85 -13.88
CA ILE A 73 3.79 -4.83 -13.10
C ILE A 73 5.15 -4.25 -12.69
N ASP A 74 5.88 -3.69 -13.65
CA ASP A 74 7.24 -3.17 -13.46
C ASP A 74 7.19 -1.93 -12.54
N THR A 75 6.27 -0.99 -12.78
CA THR A 75 6.05 0.16 -11.90
C THR A 75 5.66 -0.30 -10.49
N LYS A 76 4.80 -1.32 -10.35
CA LYS A 76 4.40 -1.82 -9.03
C LYS A 76 5.57 -2.46 -8.27
N SER A 77 6.54 -3.06 -8.97
CA SER A 77 7.80 -3.53 -8.38
C SER A 77 8.63 -2.35 -7.86
N GLU A 78 8.94 -1.36 -8.71
CA GLU A 78 9.69 -0.16 -8.32
C GLU A 78 9.05 0.56 -7.11
N ILE A 79 7.71 0.68 -7.10
CA ILE A 79 6.95 1.32 -6.03
C ILE A 79 6.96 0.49 -4.75
N SER A 80 7.02 -0.84 -4.83
CA SER A 80 7.13 -1.72 -3.65
C SER A 80 8.48 -1.53 -2.95
N GLU A 81 9.58 -1.52 -3.71
CA GLU A 81 10.93 -1.25 -3.19
C GLU A 81 11.02 0.13 -2.51
N VAL A 82 10.40 1.16 -3.10
CA VAL A 82 10.30 2.51 -2.53
C VAL A 82 9.50 2.51 -1.22
N VAL A 83 8.39 1.76 -1.15
CA VAL A 83 7.57 1.66 0.06
C VAL A 83 8.26 0.87 1.17
N ASP A 84 9.03 -0.18 0.86
CA ASP A 84 9.79 -0.92 1.85
C ASP A 84 10.97 -0.12 2.42
N ASN A 85 11.63 0.69 1.59
CA ASN A 85 12.58 1.70 2.09
C ASN A 85 11.89 2.70 3.04
N LEU A 86 10.69 3.19 2.68
CA LEU A 86 9.92 4.09 3.55
C LEU A 86 9.45 3.41 4.85
N ASN A 87 9.16 2.11 4.83
CA ASN A 87 8.85 1.32 6.03
C ASN A 87 10.08 1.19 6.97
N GLU A 88 11.28 0.98 6.41
CA GLU A 88 12.52 0.97 7.21
C GLU A 88 12.78 2.36 7.84
N ILE A 89 12.61 3.41 7.05
CA ILE A 89 12.74 4.81 7.48
C ILE A 89 11.79 5.14 8.64
N THR A 90 10.51 4.74 8.57
CA THR A 90 9.54 5.01 9.65
C THR A 90 9.73 4.11 10.87
N LYS A 91 10.25 2.89 10.70
CA LYS A 91 10.70 2.03 11.81
C LYS A 91 11.88 2.68 12.57
N ASN A 92 12.87 3.17 11.83
CA ASN A 92 14.11 3.71 12.40
C ASN A 92 14.01 5.19 12.83
N ASN A 93 12.93 5.89 12.45
CA ASN A 93 12.76 7.35 12.64
C ASN A 93 13.86 8.16 11.91
N ASP A 94 14.28 7.68 10.73
CA ASP A 94 15.39 8.21 9.94
C ASP A 94 14.95 9.42 9.09
N TYR A 95 15.03 10.61 9.68
CA TYR A 95 14.62 11.87 9.02
C TYR A 95 15.50 12.21 7.80
N ASP A 96 16.81 12.01 7.90
CA ASP A 96 17.76 12.45 6.87
C ASP A 96 17.70 11.55 5.62
N ARG A 97 17.43 10.25 5.78
CA ARG A 97 17.09 9.36 4.66
C ARG A 97 15.68 9.62 4.14
N TRP A 98 14.71 10.00 4.99
CA TRP A 98 13.35 10.37 4.55
C TRP A 98 13.34 11.55 3.58
N LEU A 99 14.15 12.59 3.84
CA LEU A 99 14.29 13.75 2.95
C LEU A 99 14.66 13.35 1.51
N GLN A 100 15.42 12.28 1.33
CA GLN A 100 15.83 11.79 0.01
C GLN A 100 14.64 11.29 -0.85
N TYR A 101 13.52 10.92 -0.22
CA TYR A 101 12.30 10.47 -0.87
C TYR A 101 11.27 11.59 -1.14
N LEU A 102 11.54 12.84 -0.77
CA LEU A 102 10.60 13.96 -0.95
C LEU A 102 10.79 14.68 -2.29
N SER A 103 9.72 15.21 -2.88
CA SER A 103 9.83 16.28 -3.88
C SER A 103 10.00 17.64 -3.20
N ASP A 104 10.48 18.63 -3.95
CA ASP A 104 10.62 20.01 -3.45
C ASP A 104 9.25 20.59 -3.06
N ASP A 105 8.22 20.33 -3.87
CA ASP A 105 6.79 20.55 -3.59
C ASP A 105 6.35 20.03 -2.20
N TYR A 106 6.82 18.84 -1.81
CA TYR A 106 6.48 18.23 -0.52
C TYR A 106 7.20 18.93 0.64
N ILE A 107 8.49 19.24 0.44
CA ILE A 107 9.31 19.98 1.40
C ILE A 107 8.71 21.37 1.64
N GLU A 108 8.37 22.12 0.59
CA GLU A 108 7.77 23.45 0.71
C GLU A 108 6.42 23.38 1.43
N TYR A 109 5.50 22.53 0.94
CA TYR A 109 4.14 22.44 1.46
C TYR A 109 4.11 22.06 2.95
N TYR A 110 4.88 21.05 3.36
CA TYR A 110 4.93 20.61 4.76
C TYR A 110 5.93 21.36 5.64
N SER A 111 6.73 22.28 5.09
CA SER A 111 7.47 23.29 5.89
C SER A 111 6.65 24.56 6.15
N ASN A 112 5.56 24.77 5.41
CA ASN A 112 4.76 26.00 5.52
C ASN A 112 4.06 26.10 6.89
N LYS A 113 4.35 27.17 7.64
CA LYS A 113 3.79 27.41 8.99
C LYS A 113 2.26 27.34 9.06
N SER A 114 1.54 27.75 8.00
CA SER A 114 0.08 27.68 7.97
C SER A 114 -0.45 26.25 7.76
N VAL A 115 0.29 25.42 6.99
CA VAL A 115 -0.01 24.00 6.81
C VAL A 115 0.29 23.25 8.09
N LEU A 116 1.47 23.46 8.69
CA LEU A 116 1.86 22.88 9.98
C LEU A 116 0.86 23.21 11.09
N ALA A 117 0.39 24.47 11.18
CA ALA A 117 -0.64 24.87 12.15
C ALA A 117 -2.02 24.23 11.89
N LYS A 118 -2.42 24.01 10.62
CA LYS A 118 -3.64 23.26 10.27
C LYS A 118 -3.51 21.78 10.66
N VAL A 119 -2.40 21.14 10.32
CA VAL A 119 -2.13 19.73 10.63
C VAL A 119 -2.07 19.52 12.15
N SER A 120 -1.39 20.39 12.90
CA SER A 120 -1.33 20.36 14.37
C SER A 120 -2.73 20.27 15.02
N LYS A 121 -3.69 21.09 14.56
CA LYS A 121 -5.07 21.09 15.07
C LYS A 121 -5.84 19.81 14.74
N SER A 122 -5.48 19.14 13.64
CA SER A 122 -6.11 17.88 13.21
C SER A 122 -5.58 16.63 13.93
N LEU A 123 -4.51 16.74 14.73
CA LEU A 123 -3.91 15.59 15.42
C LEU A 123 -4.88 14.95 16.44
N PRO A 124 -4.85 13.61 16.59
CA PRO A 124 -5.63 12.93 17.63
C PRO A 124 -5.11 13.28 19.02
N VAL A 125 -3.79 13.35 19.19
CA VAL A 125 -3.11 13.84 20.40
C VAL A 125 -3.18 15.36 20.42
N LYS A 126 -3.63 15.94 21.54
CA LYS A 126 -3.74 17.38 21.72
C LYS A 126 -2.45 18.02 22.24
N ASN A 127 -2.35 19.33 22.10
CA ASN A 127 -1.22 20.16 22.55
C ASN A 127 0.13 19.86 21.87
N ILE A 128 0.14 19.11 20.76
CA ILE A 128 1.28 19.02 19.84
C ILE A 128 1.23 20.20 18.87
N HIS A 129 2.32 20.97 18.82
CA HIS A 129 2.53 22.07 17.87
C HIS A 129 3.67 21.69 16.94
N LEU A 130 3.39 21.57 15.64
CA LEU A 130 4.40 21.30 14.64
C LEU A 130 5.03 22.62 14.19
N ASN A 131 6.34 22.78 14.36
CA ASN A 131 7.07 24.01 14.05
C ASN A 131 7.99 23.85 12.83
N SER A 132 8.27 22.60 12.44
CA SER A 132 9.21 22.22 11.39
C SER A 132 8.72 21.01 10.58
N LEU A 133 9.36 20.77 9.43
CA LEU A 133 9.19 19.54 8.65
C LEU A 133 9.63 18.29 9.43
N GLN A 134 10.57 18.41 10.37
CA GLN A 134 11.01 17.32 11.26
C GLN A 134 9.95 16.98 12.33
N ASP A 135 9.23 17.97 12.85
CA ASP A 135 8.04 17.73 13.69
C ASP A 135 6.95 17.01 12.90
N TYR A 136 6.68 17.45 11.66
CA TYR A 136 5.73 16.78 10.78
C TYR A 136 6.14 15.32 10.52
N PHE A 137 7.42 15.05 10.24
CA PHE A 137 7.92 13.69 10.10
C PHE A 137 7.64 12.85 11.36
N LYS A 138 8.11 13.33 12.52
CA LYS A 138 8.06 12.62 13.80
C LYS A 138 6.64 12.39 14.31
N PHE A 139 5.77 13.39 14.24
CA PHE A 139 4.44 13.38 14.86
C PHE A 139 3.30 13.11 13.87
N VAL A 140 3.54 13.13 12.55
CA VAL A 140 2.52 12.88 11.51
C VAL A 140 2.92 11.72 10.61
N PHE A 141 4.08 11.80 9.94
CA PHE A 141 4.47 10.80 8.93
C PHE A 141 4.74 9.43 9.57
N VAL A 142 5.70 9.36 10.51
CA VAL A 142 6.08 8.12 11.20
C VAL A 142 4.88 7.38 11.83
N PRO A 143 4.00 8.01 12.64
CA PRO A 143 2.85 7.30 13.20
C PRO A 143 1.79 6.92 12.16
N SER A 144 1.66 7.65 11.06
CA SER A 144 0.66 7.36 10.00
C SER A 144 1.14 6.37 8.94
N ARG A 145 2.44 6.03 8.91
CA ARG A 145 3.09 5.26 7.83
C ARG A 145 3.92 4.09 8.35
N LYS A 146 3.44 3.42 9.41
CA LYS A 146 4.01 2.14 9.88
C LYS A 146 3.44 0.98 9.07
N ASN A 147 4.32 0.07 8.62
CA ASN A 147 3.97 -1.22 8.02
C ASN A 147 3.02 -1.09 6.82
N ILE A 148 3.31 -0.17 5.89
CA ILE A 148 2.53 0.03 4.67
C ILE A 148 2.84 -1.08 3.66
N ARG A 149 1.82 -1.60 2.99
CA ARG A 149 1.93 -2.64 1.94
C ARG A 149 1.31 -2.17 0.63
N VAL A 150 1.95 -2.50 -0.49
CA VAL A 150 1.49 -2.14 -1.84
C VAL A 150 0.53 -3.21 -2.37
N ASP A 151 -0.75 -3.12 -2.01
CA ASP A 151 -1.77 -3.97 -2.61
C ASP A 151 -2.01 -3.62 -4.08
N ASP A 152 -1.96 -2.32 -4.40
CA ASP A 152 -2.27 -1.79 -5.72
C ASP A 152 -1.58 -0.46 -6.02
N ILE A 153 -1.52 -0.13 -7.30
CA ILE A 153 -1.19 1.22 -7.78
C ILE A 153 -2.27 1.69 -8.76
N LYS A 154 -2.52 3.00 -8.80
CA LYS A 154 -3.34 3.62 -9.85
C LYS A 154 -2.58 4.80 -10.46
N PHE A 155 -2.28 4.71 -11.74
CA PHE A 155 -1.68 5.82 -12.49
C PHE A 155 -2.58 7.06 -12.47
N LEU A 156 -1.95 8.21 -12.28
CA LEU A 156 -2.50 9.56 -12.40
C LEU A 156 -1.99 10.24 -13.68
N SER A 157 -0.77 9.88 -14.08
CA SER A 157 -0.12 10.20 -15.35
C SER A 157 0.87 9.07 -15.67
N PRO A 158 1.59 9.09 -16.82
CA PRO A 158 2.67 8.15 -17.09
C PRO A 158 3.84 8.22 -16.09
N SER A 159 3.94 9.28 -15.29
CA SER A 159 5.01 9.51 -14.31
C SER A 159 4.52 9.59 -12.86
N ALA A 160 3.22 9.45 -12.58
CA ALA A 160 2.65 9.64 -11.25
C ALA A 160 1.64 8.54 -10.88
N VAL A 161 1.70 8.04 -9.65
CA VAL A 161 0.82 6.97 -9.14
C VAL A 161 0.27 7.27 -7.74
N ASN A 162 -0.98 6.89 -7.53
CA ASN A 162 -1.55 6.62 -6.21
C ASN A 162 -1.15 5.21 -5.77
N VAL A 163 -0.57 5.08 -4.58
CA VAL A 163 -0.28 3.79 -3.94
C VAL A 163 -1.42 3.42 -3.00
N ILE A 164 -1.95 2.21 -3.14
CA ILE A 164 -3.14 1.74 -2.43
C ILE A 164 -2.79 0.56 -1.51
N MET A 165 -3.25 0.65 -0.26
CA MET A 165 -3.26 -0.45 0.71
C MET A 165 -4.70 -0.87 1.01
N ARG A 166 -5.02 -2.15 0.87
CA ARG A 166 -6.33 -2.74 1.21
C ARG A 166 -6.32 -3.26 2.65
N ASN A 167 -7.46 -3.13 3.33
CA ASN A 167 -7.72 -3.71 4.64
C ASN A 167 -9.21 -4.07 4.80
N LYS A 168 -9.63 -4.59 5.96
CA LYS A 168 -11.04 -5.00 6.23
C LYS A 168 -12.08 -3.88 6.10
N LYS A 169 -11.67 -2.60 6.03
CA LYS A 169 -12.53 -1.43 5.84
C LYS A 169 -12.48 -0.86 4.40
N GLY A 170 -11.81 -1.56 3.46
CA GLY A 170 -11.65 -1.15 2.07
C GLY A 170 -10.25 -0.66 1.69
N SER A 171 -10.18 0.15 0.64
CA SER A 171 -8.92 0.67 0.07
C SER A 171 -8.52 2.01 0.68
N LEU A 172 -7.26 2.12 1.10
CA LEU A 172 -6.64 3.34 1.64
C LEU A 172 -5.58 3.86 0.67
N LEU A 173 -5.68 5.13 0.27
CA LEU A 173 -4.59 5.85 -0.40
C LEU A 173 -3.49 6.14 0.63
N VAL A 174 -2.33 5.48 0.46
CA VAL A 174 -1.20 5.59 1.41
C VAL A 174 -0.13 6.57 0.93
N TYR A 175 0.17 6.62 -0.36
CA TYR A 175 1.13 7.56 -0.94
C TYR A 175 0.64 8.08 -2.29
N ILE A 176 1.08 9.30 -2.65
CA ILE A 176 1.13 9.75 -4.04
C ILE A 176 2.63 9.86 -4.36
N LEU A 177 3.07 9.20 -5.42
CA LEU A 177 4.46 9.14 -5.85
C LEU A 177 4.59 9.61 -7.30
N GLU A 178 5.63 10.40 -7.59
CA GLU A 178 5.94 10.93 -8.92
C GLU A 178 7.41 10.67 -9.28
N LYS A 179 7.68 10.21 -10.51
CA LYS A 179 9.02 9.84 -10.96
C LYS A 179 9.78 11.07 -11.47
N GLN A 180 10.52 11.71 -10.57
CA GLN A 180 11.27 12.94 -10.80
C GLN A 180 12.77 12.64 -10.90
N ALA A 181 13.41 13.07 -12.00
CA ALA A 181 14.81 12.74 -12.32
C ALA A 181 15.15 11.25 -12.13
N GLY A 182 14.28 10.37 -12.65
CA GLY A 182 14.39 8.92 -12.58
C GLY A 182 13.99 8.26 -11.25
N ARG A 183 13.77 9.03 -10.17
CA ARG A 183 13.45 8.51 -8.83
C ARG A 183 12.02 8.81 -8.44
N TRP A 184 11.32 7.86 -7.81
CA TRP A 184 10.00 8.10 -7.24
C TRP A 184 10.10 8.98 -5.98
N LYS A 185 9.33 10.07 -5.98
CA LYS A 185 9.29 11.08 -4.92
C LYS A 185 7.88 11.22 -4.35
N LEU A 186 7.78 11.37 -3.04
CA LEU A 186 6.55 11.75 -2.34
C LEU A 186 6.15 13.16 -2.74
N VAL A 187 4.93 13.31 -3.26
CA VAL A 187 4.32 14.61 -3.61
C VAL A 187 3.15 14.93 -2.66
N PRO A 188 2.88 16.21 -2.34
CA PRO A 188 1.85 16.58 -1.38
C PRO A 188 0.45 16.28 -1.94
N LYS A 189 -0.44 15.81 -1.07
CA LYS A 189 -1.86 15.69 -1.44
C LYS A 189 -2.50 17.08 -1.42
N LYS A 190 -2.61 17.66 -2.62
CA LYS A 190 -3.35 18.88 -2.92
C LYS A 190 -4.87 18.61 -2.88
#